data_AF-A0A7Y9E1G5-F1
#
_entry.id   AF-A0A7Y9E1G5-F1
#
_cell.length_a   1.000
_cell.length_b   1.000
_cell.length_c   1.000
_cell.angle_alpha   90.00
_cell.angle_beta   90.00
_cell.angle_gamma   90.00
#
_symmetry.space_group_name_H-M   'P 1'
#
loop_
_entity.id
_entity.type
_entity.pdbx_description
1 polymer ?
#
loop_
_entity_poly.entity_id
_entity_poly.type
_entity_poly.pdbx_seq_one_letter_code
_entity_poly.pdbx_strand_id
1 'polypeptide(L)'
;MTSVTLTPAAGSLRIDPLAPGHPGRWENGPVVVCHLDRAAVPVRLSEGWTPLLRTDRFEVHRLGDRLLVLHRFRPDELDDDVSTFVADELGSVVVSAPVFERVVTGIVRSTILDPLTAWATFYANSLAVLRHPRTAPEIGLPPEASLAGFAPVHARALDEVAGSTVADLGACFGFLPLLMAERGLDVVATDHTPGTMTLLSAVARAGVVPAAADRLRTLACDARAVPLRDASVDTVTAIHLLEHLPASESGVIVDEMVRVARRRIVVAVPYEEVPDPVYGHLRRFTPDDLVALGERTGLPYRVDEHHGGWMCAERR
;
A
#
# COMPACT_ATOMS: atom_id res chain seq x y z
N MET A 1 -18.32 19.50 28.35
CA MET A 1 -17.63 18.21 28.53
C MET A 1 -18.60 17.10 28.17
N THR A 2 -18.59 16.69 26.92
CA THR A 2 -19.44 15.60 26.43
C THR A 2 -18.51 14.69 25.63
N SER A 3 -18.00 13.67 26.32
CA SER A 3 -17.16 12.62 25.77
C SER A 3 -18.00 11.78 24.83
N VAL A 4 -17.75 11.88 23.52
CA VAL A 4 -18.28 10.93 22.54
C VAL A 4 -17.36 9.73 22.55
N THR A 5 -17.77 8.69 23.28
CA THR A 5 -17.17 7.37 23.25
C THR A 5 -17.51 6.74 21.91
N LEU A 6 -16.52 6.61 21.02
CA LEU A 6 -16.64 5.82 19.80
C LEU A 6 -16.73 4.34 20.18
N THR A 7 -17.92 3.76 20.04
CA THR A 7 -18.14 2.31 20.06
C THR A 7 -17.35 1.70 18.91
N PRO A 8 -16.49 0.68 19.14
CA PRO A 8 -15.82 0.00 18.05
C PRO A 8 -16.89 -0.73 17.24
N ALA A 9 -16.99 -0.41 15.95
CA ALA A 9 -17.85 -1.13 15.02
C ALA A 9 -17.53 -2.63 15.12
N ALA A 10 -18.57 -3.45 15.20
CA ALA A 10 -18.49 -4.88 15.39
C ALA A 10 -17.58 -5.55 14.35
N GLY A 11 -16.43 -6.05 14.81
CA GLY A 11 -15.73 -7.22 14.27
C GLY A 11 -15.28 -7.17 12.80
N SER A 12 -14.42 -6.23 12.41
CA SER A 12 -13.49 -6.54 11.31
C SER A 12 -12.40 -7.46 11.90
N LEU A 13 -12.45 -8.75 11.59
CA LEU A 13 -11.29 -9.61 11.77
C LEU A 13 -10.16 -8.98 10.95
N ARG A 14 -9.23 -8.29 11.61
CA ARG A 14 -8.03 -7.74 10.99
C ARG A 14 -7.33 -8.89 10.28
N ILE A 15 -6.93 -8.67 9.03
CA ILE A 15 -6.13 -9.63 8.29
C ILE A 15 -4.81 -9.79 9.05
N ASP A 16 -4.51 -11.00 9.51
CA ASP A 16 -3.16 -11.38 9.90
C ASP A 16 -2.47 -11.95 8.65
N PRO A 17 -1.59 -11.17 7.99
CA PRO A 17 -0.95 -11.60 6.76
C PRO A 17 0.03 -12.75 6.98
N LEU A 18 0.44 -13.02 8.22
CA LEU A 18 1.43 -14.05 8.56
C LEU A 18 0.81 -15.27 9.25
N ALA A 19 -0.52 -15.29 9.42
CA ALA A 19 -1.22 -16.43 10.01
C ALA A 19 -0.92 -17.74 9.23
N PRO A 20 -0.79 -18.88 9.92
CA PRO A 20 -0.67 -20.20 9.28
C PRO A 20 -1.80 -20.43 8.27
N GLY A 21 -1.49 -21.05 7.14
CA GLY A 21 -2.42 -21.26 6.04
C GLY A 21 -2.47 -22.71 5.56
N HIS A 22 -3.43 -23.00 4.67
CA HIS A 22 -3.51 -24.28 3.99
C HIS A 22 -2.78 -24.21 2.63
N PRO A 23 -2.14 -25.30 2.17
CA PRO A 23 -1.55 -25.34 0.84
C PRO A 23 -2.61 -25.00 -0.22
N GLY A 24 -2.32 -23.97 -1.03
CA GLY A 24 -3.20 -23.59 -2.13
C GLY A 24 -4.48 -22.87 -1.71
N ARG A 25 -4.76 -22.65 -0.42
CA ARG A 25 -6.02 -22.06 0.05
C ARG A 25 -5.81 -21.09 1.20
N TRP A 26 -6.44 -19.93 1.07
CA TRP A 26 -6.54 -18.93 2.11
C TRP A 26 -8.00 -18.54 2.34
N GLU A 27 -8.37 -18.24 3.58
CA GLU A 27 -9.73 -17.85 3.95
C GLU A 27 -9.71 -16.78 5.03
N ASN A 28 -10.54 -15.76 4.87
CA ASN A 28 -10.82 -14.78 5.92
C ASN A 28 -12.25 -14.25 5.76
N GLY A 29 -13.10 -14.58 6.74
CA GLY A 29 -14.49 -14.11 6.77
C GLY A 29 -15.27 -14.51 5.50
N PRO A 30 -15.77 -13.55 4.70
CA PRO A 30 -16.58 -13.85 3.52
C PRO A 30 -15.78 -14.24 2.28
N VAL A 31 -14.45 -14.25 2.33
CA VAL A 31 -13.59 -14.52 1.16
C VAL A 31 -12.80 -15.81 1.34
N VAL A 32 -12.87 -16.67 0.33
CA VAL A 32 -12.01 -17.85 0.18
C VAL A 32 -11.23 -17.67 -1.12
N VAL A 33 -9.92 -17.75 -1.07
CA VAL A 33 -9.04 -17.67 -2.25
C VAL A 33 -8.29 -18.97 -2.41
N CYS A 34 -8.33 -19.55 -3.60
CA CYS A 34 -7.68 -20.80 -3.91
C CYS A 34 -6.82 -20.69 -5.18
N HIS A 35 -5.60 -21.21 -5.11
CA HIS A 35 -4.77 -21.39 -6.29
C HIS A 35 -5.20 -22.68 -7.01
N LEU A 36 -5.48 -22.58 -8.31
CA LEU A 36 -6.07 -23.68 -9.09
C LEU A 36 -5.27 -24.99 -9.03
N ASP A 37 -3.96 -24.92 -9.22
CA ASP A 37 -3.12 -26.13 -9.23
C ASP A 37 -2.79 -26.68 -7.83
N ARG A 38 -3.13 -25.95 -6.76
CA ARG A 38 -2.67 -26.27 -5.40
C ARG A 38 -3.83 -26.60 -4.44
N ALA A 39 -5.06 -26.28 -4.79
CA ALA A 39 -6.26 -26.57 -4.00
C ALA A 39 -7.21 -27.55 -4.70
N ALA A 40 -6.74 -28.78 -4.96
CA ALA A 40 -7.45 -29.77 -5.77
C ALA A 40 -8.90 -30.05 -5.33
N VAL A 41 -9.19 -30.03 -4.02
CA VAL A 41 -10.54 -30.34 -3.51
C VAL A 41 -11.54 -29.21 -3.79
N PRO A 42 -11.33 -27.95 -3.35
CA PRO A 42 -12.20 -26.83 -3.71
C PRO A 42 -12.39 -26.67 -5.22
N VAL A 43 -11.31 -26.85 -6.00
CA VAL A 43 -11.34 -26.69 -7.46
C VAL A 43 -12.20 -27.75 -8.13
N ARG A 44 -12.06 -29.03 -7.75
CA ARG A 44 -12.92 -30.10 -8.29
C ARG A 44 -14.38 -29.93 -7.93
N LEU A 45 -14.68 -29.40 -6.74
CA LEU A 45 -16.06 -29.14 -6.32
C LEU A 45 -16.69 -28.01 -7.15
N SER A 46 -15.89 -27.03 -7.61
CA SER A 46 -16.39 -25.92 -8.40
C SER A 46 -16.53 -26.22 -9.90
N GLU A 47 -15.93 -27.29 -10.42
CA GLU A 47 -16.05 -27.69 -11.85
C GLU A 47 -17.50 -27.91 -12.31
N GLY A 48 -18.40 -28.27 -11.39
CA GLY A 48 -19.84 -28.43 -11.66
C GLY A 48 -20.68 -27.17 -11.46
N TRP A 49 -20.08 -26.04 -11.08
CA TRP A 49 -20.80 -24.80 -10.77
C TRP A 49 -20.68 -23.78 -11.88
N THR A 50 -21.75 -23.04 -12.15
CA THR A 50 -21.68 -21.88 -13.04
C THR A 50 -20.92 -20.75 -12.34
N PRO A 51 -19.80 -20.24 -12.91
CA PRO A 51 -19.08 -19.12 -12.31
C PRO A 51 -19.89 -17.83 -12.43
N LEU A 52 -19.75 -16.94 -11.44
CA LEU A 52 -20.23 -15.56 -11.52
C LEU A 52 -19.44 -14.76 -12.56
N LEU A 53 -18.13 -15.04 -12.63
CA LEU A 53 -17.19 -14.34 -13.47
C LEU A 53 -16.03 -15.28 -13.79
N ARG A 54 -15.57 -15.25 -15.04
CA ARG A 54 -14.37 -15.94 -15.49
C ARG A 54 -13.58 -15.00 -16.38
N THR A 55 -12.31 -14.86 -16.08
CA THR A 55 -11.35 -14.03 -16.81
C THR A 55 -10.10 -14.87 -17.11
N ASP A 56 -9.07 -14.25 -17.67
CA ASP A 56 -7.81 -14.95 -17.98
C ASP A 56 -7.16 -15.50 -16.70
N ARG A 57 -7.13 -14.69 -15.63
CA ARG A 57 -6.44 -15.04 -14.38
C ARG A 57 -7.36 -15.62 -13.32
N PHE A 58 -8.66 -15.38 -13.40
CA PHE A 58 -9.59 -15.67 -12.33
C PHE A 58 -10.81 -16.49 -12.73
N GLU A 59 -11.33 -17.22 -11.75
CA GLU A 59 -12.69 -17.77 -11.79
C GLU A 59 -13.34 -17.53 -10.43
N VAL A 60 -14.54 -16.94 -10.43
CA VAL A 60 -15.21 -16.51 -9.22
C VAL A 60 -16.56 -17.18 -9.08
N HIS A 61 -16.85 -17.73 -7.90
CA HIS A 61 -18.13 -18.33 -7.55
C HIS A 61 -18.72 -17.71 -6.28
N ARG A 62 -20.05 -17.79 -6.15
CA ARG A 62 -20.77 -17.43 -4.92
C ARG A 62 -21.22 -18.67 -4.19
N LEU A 63 -20.84 -18.79 -2.93
CA LEU A 63 -21.16 -19.89 -2.04
C LEU A 63 -21.93 -19.37 -0.82
N GLY A 64 -23.25 -19.24 -0.98
CA GLY A 64 -24.09 -18.51 -0.02
C GLY A 64 -23.58 -17.08 0.11
N ASP A 65 -23.19 -16.69 1.32
CA ASP A 65 -22.67 -15.35 1.64
C ASP A 65 -21.16 -15.20 1.38
N ARG A 66 -20.49 -16.24 0.87
CA ARG A 66 -19.05 -16.23 0.62
C ARG A 66 -18.72 -16.07 -0.86
N LEU A 67 -17.61 -15.40 -1.12
CA LEU A 67 -16.98 -15.29 -2.43
C LEU A 67 -15.81 -16.28 -2.50
N LEU A 68 -15.87 -17.23 -3.43
CA LEU A 68 -14.75 -18.10 -3.78
C LEU A 68 -14.05 -17.51 -4.99
N VAL A 69 -12.77 -17.15 -4.84
CA VAL A 69 -11.90 -16.66 -5.91
C VAL A 69 -10.85 -17.70 -6.22
N LEU A 70 -10.86 -18.22 -7.43
CA LEU A 70 -9.83 -19.10 -7.95
C LEU A 70 -8.85 -18.27 -8.80
N HIS A 71 -7.55 -18.53 -8.67
CA HIS A 71 -6.53 -17.82 -9.46
C HIS A 71 -5.40 -18.74 -9.96
N ARG A 72 -4.61 -18.23 -10.90
CA ARG A 72 -3.49 -18.94 -11.56
C ARG A 72 -2.10 -18.30 -11.38
N PHE A 73 -1.98 -17.24 -10.56
CA PHE A 73 -0.69 -16.56 -10.31
C PHE A 73 0.43 -17.52 -9.91
N ARG A 74 1.57 -17.41 -10.58
CA ARG A 74 2.80 -18.12 -10.26
C ARG A 74 3.65 -17.30 -9.28
N PRO A 75 4.56 -17.95 -8.53
CA PRO A 75 5.48 -17.25 -7.63
C PRO A 75 6.26 -16.07 -8.26
N ASP A 76 6.67 -16.19 -9.52
CA ASP A 76 7.40 -15.14 -10.26
C ASP A 76 6.49 -14.00 -10.77
N GLU A 77 5.18 -14.14 -10.62
CA GLU A 77 4.16 -13.14 -10.98
C GLU A 77 3.55 -12.47 -9.75
N LEU A 78 4.00 -12.84 -8.54
CA LEU A 78 3.59 -12.17 -7.32
C LEU A 78 4.37 -10.86 -7.20
N ASP A 79 3.84 -9.77 -7.72
CA ASP A 79 4.25 -8.41 -7.41
C ASP A 79 2.99 -7.56 -7.14
N ASP A 80 3.17 -6.26 -6.85
CA ASP A 80 2.06 -5.39 -6.45
C ASP A 80 1.04 -5.15 -7.58
N ASP A 81 1.37 -5.46 -8.84
CA ASP A 81 0.39 -5.42 -9.94
C ASP A 81 -0.72 -6.48 -9.76
N VAL A 82 -0.59 -7.42 -8.82
CA VAL A 82 -1.71 -8.26 -8.36
C VAL A 82 -2.91 -7.40 -7.97
N SER A 83 -2.69 -6.25 -7.33
CA SER A 83 -3.77 -5.31 -6.98
C SER A 83 -4.46 -4.75 -8.24
N THR A 84 -3.68 -4.40 -9.26
CA THR A 84 -4.14 -3.87 -10.53
C THR A 84 -4.92 -4.92 -11.35
N PHE A 85 -4.48 -6.19 -11.36
CA PHE A 85 -5.25 -7.27 -11.98
C PHE A 85 -6.56 -7.56 -11.25
N VAL A 86 -6.59 -7.48 -9.92
CA VAL A 86 -7.84 -7.64 -9.15
C VAL A 86 -8.81 -6.49 -9.45
N ALA A 87 -8.30 -5.26 -9.55
CA ALA A 87 -9.10 -4.09 -9.91
C ALA A 87 -9.72 -4.22 -11.30
N ASP A 88 -8.89 -4.53 -12.31
CA ASP A 88 -9.30 -4.66 -13.71
C ASP A 88 -10.26 -5.84 -13.94
N GLU A 89 -9.83 -7.03 -13.52
CA GLU A 89 -10.54 -8.26 -13.87
C GLU A 89 -11.73 -8.54 -12.92
N LEU A 90 -11.66 -8.12 -11.65
CA LEU A 90 -12.68 -8.47 -10.63
C LEU A 90 -13.52 -7.28 -10.15
N GLY A 91 -13.35 -6.07 -10.67
CA GLY A 91 -14.05 -4.87 -10.19
C GLY A 91 -15.58 -4.95 -10.22
N SER A 92 -16.16 -5.80 -11.07
CA SER A 92 -17.62 -6.04 -11.11
C SER A 92 -18.17 -6.89 -9.96
N VAL A 93 -17.31 -7.66 -9.28
CA VAL A 93 -17.68 -8.58 -8.19
C VAL A 93 -17.02 -8.25 -6.85
N VAL A 94 -15.84 -7.63 -6.87
CA VAL A 94 -15.11 -7.13 -5.71
C VAL A 94 -15.41 -5.64 -5.57
N VAL A 95 -16.49 -5.32 -4.85
CA VAL A 95 -17.07 -3.97 -4.81
C VAL A 95 -16.75 -3.18 -3.52
N SER A 96 -15.80 -3.65 -2.71
CA SER A 96 -15.42 -2.94 -1.48
C SER A 96 -13.95 -3.18 -1.11
N ALA A 97 -13.31 -2.14 -0.55
CA ALA A 97 -11.91 -2.21 -0.11
C ALA A 97 -11.62 -3.40 0.84
N PRO A 98 -12.48 -3.72 1.84
CA PRO A 98 -12.21 -4.88 2.70
C PRO A 98 -12.26 -6.23 1.97
N VAL A 99 -13.05 -6.36 0.90
CA VAL A 99 -13.05 -7.59 0.08
C VAL A 99 -11.83 -7.61 -0.82
N PHE A 100 -11.46 -6.46 -1.41
CA PHE A 100 -10.28 -6.30 -2.24
C PHE A 100 -8.99 -6.70 -1.50
N GLU A 101 -8.75 -6.15 -0.31
CA GLU A 101 -7.60 -6.48 0.53
C GLU A 101 -7.49 -7.98 0.84
N ARG A 102 -8.64 -8.62 1.09
CA ARG A 102 -8.72 -10.07 1.34
C ARG A 102 -8.39 -10.87 0.09
N VAL A 103 -8.86 -10.45 -1.09
CA VAL A 103 -8.54 -11.13 -2.34
C VAL A 103 -7.05 -11.03 -2.65
N VAL A 104 -6.46 -9.83 -2.58
CA VAL A 104 -5.02 -9.62 -2.80
C VAL A 104 -4.19 -10.43 -1.81
N THR A 105 -4.50 -10.35 -0.50
CA THR A 105 -3.85 -11.17 0.51
C THR A 105 -3.99 -12.66 0.21
N GLY A 106 -5.19 -13.11 -0.14
CA GLY A 106 -5.47 -14.49 -0.44
C GLY A 106 -4.69 -15.03 -1.63
N ILE A 107 -4.49 -14.23 -2.69
CA ILE A 107 -3.67 -14.59 -3.85
C ILE A 107 -2.23 -14.86 -3.40
N VAL A 108 -1.61 -13.91 -2.69
CA VAL A 108 -0.24 -14.10 -2.17
C VAL A 108 -0.16 -15.34 -1.27
N ARG A 109 -1.10 -15.47 -0.32
CA ARG A 109 -1.09 -16.51 0.71
C ARG A 109 -1.45 -17.91 0.23
N SER A 110 -2.14 -18.04 -0.91
CA SER A 110 -2.47 -19.35 -1.49
C SER A 110 -1.49 -19.77 -2.60
N THR A 111 -0.62 -18.87 -3.06
CA THR A 111 0.39 -19.19 -4.08
C THR A 111 1.60 -19.94 -3.51
N ILE A 112 2.08 -19.51 -2.33
CA ILE A 112 3.20 -20.12 -1.60
C ILE A 112 2.73 -20.48 -0.19
N LEU A 113 3.05 -21.70 0.26
CA LEU A 113 2.55 -22.25 1.53
C LEU A 113 3.03 -21.44 2.75
N ASP A 114 4.34 -21.23 2.86
CA ASP A 114 4.92 -20.49 3.98
C ASP A 114 4.57 -18.99 3.89
N PRO A 115 3.91 -18.41 4.91
CA PRO A 115 3.49 -17.00 4.90
C PRO A 115 4.60 -16.00 4.63
N LEU A 116 5.71 -16.15 5.35
CA LEU A 116 6.79 -15.19 5.24
C LEU A 116 7.47 -15.31 3.88
N THR A 117 7.66 -16.53 3.37
CA THR A 117 8.21 -16.76 2.03
C THR A 117 7.29 -16.20 0.95
N ALA A 118 5.97 -16.38 1.07
CA ALA A 118 5.00 -15.85 0.12
C ALA A 118 5.11 -14.32 -0.02
N TRP A 119 5.11 -13.63 1.11
CA TRP A 119 5.27 -12.18 1.13
C TRP A 119 6.68 -11.74 0.76
N ALA A 120 7.73 -12.44 1.20
CA ALA A 120 9.10 -12.11 0.82
C ALA A 120 9.29 -12.20 -0.70
N THR A 121 8.70 -13.20 -1.36
CA THR A 121 8.66 -13.31 -2.83
C THR A 121 7.90 -12.14 -3.45
N PHE A 122 6.70 -11.82 -2.94
CA PHE A 122 5.92 -10.66 -3.40
C PHE A 122 6.72 -9.36 -3.34
N TYR A 123 7.34 -9.09 -2.19
CA TYR A 123 8.16 -7.89 -1.99
C TYR A 123 9.41 -7.88 -2.87
N ALA A 124 10.10 -9.01 -3.02
CA ALA A 124 11.30 -9.09 -3.85
C ALA A 124 10.99 -8.79 -5.32
N ASN A 125 9.90 -9.35 -5.85
CA ASN A 125 9.47 -9.09 -7.21
C ASN A 125 9.00 -7.64 -7.38
N SER A 126 8.22 -7.09 -6.44
CA SER A 126 7.78 -5.68 -6.50
C SER A 126 8.96 -4.71 -6.50
N LEU A 127 9.95 -4.92 -5.64
CA LEU A 127 11.16 -4.11 -5.61
C LEU A 127 11.99 -4.28 -6.90
N ALA A 128 12.02 -5.47 -7.50
CA ALA A 128 12.70 -5.67 -8.78
C ALA A 128 12.05 -4.85 -9.90
N VAL A 129 10.71 -4.77 -9.95
CA VAL A 129 9.98 -3.91 -10.89
C VAL A 129 10.29 -2.43 -10.62
N LEU A 130 10.28 -1.98 -9.37
CA LEU A 130 10.57 -0.58 -9.04
C LEU A 130 12.02 -0.17 -9.39
N ARG A 131 12.99 -1.08 -9.27
CA ARG A 131 14.40 -0.84 -9.66
C ARG A 131 14.59 -0.88 -11.17
N HIS A 132 13.89 -1.78 -11.85
CA HIS A 132 13.99 -2.01 -13.29
C HIS A 132 12.59 -2.08 -13.89
N PRO A 133 11.94 -0.90 -14.09
CA PRO A 133 10.55 -0.85 -14.56
C PRO A 133 10.40 -1.56 -15.89
N ARG A 134 9.46 -2.51 -15.93
CA ARG A 134 9.05 -3.19 -17.16
C ARG A 134 7.96 -2.37 -17.83
N THR A 135 7.59 -2.74 -19.07
CA THR A 135 6.35 -2.24 -19.67
C THR A 135 5.18 -2.63 -18.78
N ALA A 136 4.29 -1.67 -18.51
CA ALA A 136 3.07 -1.91 -17.76
C ALA A 136 2.27 -3.06 -18.42
N PRO A 137 1.57 -3.89 -17.63
CA PRO A 137 0.72 -4.94 -18.19
C PRO A 137 -0.36 -4.34 -19.09
N GLU A 138 -0.73 -5.04 -20.16
CA GLU A 138 -1.87 -4.68 -21.00
C GLU A 138 -3.18 -5.03 -20.26
N ILE A 139 -3.72 -4.05 -19.54
CA ILE A 139 -4.97 -4.13 -18.78
C ILE A 139 -5.84 -2.90 -19.09
N GLY A 140 -7.12 -2.92 -18.74
CA GLY A 140 -8.06 -1.83 -19.00
C GLY A 140 -7.86 -0.57 -18.16
N LEU A 141 -6.73 -0.46 -17.44
CA LEU A 141 -6.39 0.63 -16.53
C LEU A 141 -5.27 1.50 -17.09
N PRO A 142 -5.19 2.79 -16.69
CA PRO A 142 -4.10 3.67 -17.09
C PRO A 142 -2.73 3.08 -16.69
N PRO A 143 -1.68 3.21 -17.51
CA PRO A 143 -0.34 2.70 -17.19
C PRO A 143 0.20 3.21 -15.84
N GLU A 144 -0.20 4.40 -15.42
CA GLU A 144 0.15 5.04 -14.16
C GLU A 144 -0.37 4.27 -12.92
N ALA A 145 -1.39 3.42 -13.10
CA ALA A 145 -1.93 2.56 -12.06
C ALA A 145 -1.13 1.26 -11.84
N SER A 146 -0.12 1.01 -12.67
CA SER A 146 0.80 -0.12 -12.51
C SER A 146 1.95 0.22 -11.56
N LEU A 147 2.54 -0.80 -10.96
CA LEU A 147 3.74 -0.69 -10.14
C LEU A 147 4.91 -0.06 -10.91
N ALA A 148 5.03 -0.33 -12.21
CA ALA A 148 6.02 0.32 -13.07
C ALA A 148 5.78 1.83 -13.21
N GLY A 149 4.52 2.26 -13.22
CA GLY A 149 4.10 3.67 -13.22
C GLY A 149 4.50 4.43 -11.96
N PHE A 150 4.60 3.73 -10.82
CA PHE A 150 5.04 4.30 -9.53
C PHE A 150 6.56 4.45 -9.39
N ALA A 151 7.36 3.75 -10.20
CA ALA A 151 8.82 3.83 -10.13
C ALA A 151 9.38 5.27 -10.23
N PRO A 152 8.96 6.14 -11.18
CA PRO A 152 9.42 7.53 -11.23
C PRO A 152 9.00 8.37 -10.01
N VAL A 153 7.87 8.05 -9.37
CA VAL A 153 7.43 8.69 -8.12
C VAL A 153 8.37 8.31 -6.98
N HIS A 154 8.68 7.02 -6.82
CA HIS A 154 9.64 6.56 -5.81
C HIS A 154 11.05 7.11 -6.04
N ALA A 155 11.50 7.15 -7.30
CA ALA A 155 12.80 7.73 -7.64
C ALA A 155 12.88 9.20 -7.21
N ARG A 156 11.85 10.00 -7.53
CA ARG A 156 11.75 11.41 -7.10
C ARG A 156 11.72 11.52 -5.58
N ALA A 157 10.90 10.72 -4.88
CA ALA A 157 10.83 10.76 -3.42
C ALA A 157 12.19 10.49 -2.76
N LEU A 158 12.97 9.54 -3.29
CA LEU A 158 14.30 9.23 -2.77
C LEU A 158 15.30 10.37 -3.01
N ASP A 159 15.18 11.10 -4.12
CA ASP A 159 16.02 12.26 -4.43
C ASP A 159 15.66 13.49 -3.59
N GLU A 160 14.45 13.51 -3.03
CA GLU A 160 13.97 14.58 -2.16
C GLU A 160 14.38 14.45 -0.70
N VAL A 161 14.89 13.29 -0.28
CA VAL A 161 15.33 13.09 1.10
C VAL A 161 16.55 13.95 1.40
N ALA A 162 16.42 14.82 2.40
CA ALA A 162 17.52 15.57 2.98
C ALA A 162 17.97 14.92 4.31
N GLY A 163 19.28 14.75 4.50
CA GLY A 163 19.85 14.17 5.71
C GLY A 163 19.94 12.64 5.69
N SER A 164 19.96 12.02 6.86
CA SER A 164 20.19 10.56 7.01
C SER A 164 19.03 9.82 7.67
N THR A 165 18.07 10.55 8.26
CA THR A 165 16.94 9.96 8.98
C THR A 165 15.62 10.42 8.35
N VAL A 166 14.70 9.48 8.10
CA VAL A 166 13.42 9.75 7.44
C VAL A 166 12.26 9.07 8.16
N ALA A 167 11.12 9.75 8.25
CA ALA A 167 9.85 9.14 8.63
C ALA A 167 8.89 9.18 7.44
N ASP A 168 8.33 8.03 7.07
CA ASP A 168 7.38 7.90 5.98
C ASP A 168 5.97 7.67 6.55
N LEU A 169 5.07 8.61 6.25
CA LEU A 169 3.68 8.58 6.70
C LEU A 169 2.81 7.93 5.64
N GLY A 170 2.06 6.90 6.02
CA GLY A 170 1.21 6.15 5.09
C GLY A 170 1.98 5.13 4.26
N ALA A 171 2.94 4.44 4.87
CA ALA A 171 3.88 3.58 4.16
C ALA A 171 3.24 2.40 3.40
N CYS A 172 1.99 2.00 3.71
CA CYS A 172 1.33 0.85 3.12
C CYS A 172 2.27 -0.39 3.15
N PHE A 173 2.46 -1.09 2.03
CA PHE A 173 3.40 -2.22 1.94
C PHE A 173 4.85 -1.82 2.20
N GLY A 174 5.24 -0.54 2.12
CA GLY A 174 6.54 -0.06 2.56
C GLY A 174 7.66 -0.22 1.54
N PHE A 175 7.34 -0.28 0.25
CA PHE A 175 8.35 -0.36 -0.81
C PHE A 175 9.28 0.86 -0.82
N LEU A 176 8.72 2.07 -0.68
CA LEU A 176 9.53 3.30 -0.60
C LEU A 176 10.45 3.29 0.65
N PRO A 177 9.97 3.01 1.87
CA PRO A 177 10.82 2.80 3.04
C PRO A 177 11.94 1.75 2.86
N LEU A 178 11.65 0.65 2.17
CA LEU A 178 12.66 -0.39 1.88
C LEU A 178 13.74 0.14 0.92
N LEU A 179 13.36 0.89 -0.11
CA LEU A 179 14.29 1.55 -1.03
C LEU A 179 15.10 2.66 -0.33
N MET A 180 14.50 3.39 0.61
CA MET A 180 15.21 4.38 1.44
C MET A 180 16.27 3.70 2.32
N ALA A 181 15.92 2.58 2.97
CA ALA A 181 16.87 1.81 3.76
C ALA A 181 18.00 1.21 2.90
N GLU A 182 17.70 0.78 1.67
CA GLU A 182 18.70 0.34 0.69
C GLU A 182 19.69 1.45 0.32
N ARG A 183 19.25 2.72 0.26
CA ARG A 183 20.12 3.89 0.10
C ARG A 183 20.92 4.26 1.37
N GLY A 184 20.79 3.49 2.45
CA GLY A 184 21.52 3.69 3.70
C GLY A 184 20.89 4.71 4.65
N LEU A 185 19.62 5.07 4.44
CA LEU A 185 18.86 5.95 5.33
C LEU A 185 18.34 5.16 6.54
N ASP A 186 18.24 5.82 7.70
CA ASP A 186 17.54 5.28 8.86
C ASP A 186 16.05 5.68 8.80
N VAL A 187 15.19 4.69 8.64
CA VAL A 187 13.78 4.88 8.24
C VAL A 187 12.83 4.50 9.36
N VAL A 188 11.82 5.34 9.59
CA VAL A 188 10.62 5.01 10.36
C VAL A 188 9.43 4.98 9.42
N ALA A 189 8.99 3.79 9.02
CA ALA A 189 7.76 3.62 8.26
C ALA A 189 6.55 3.61 9.20
N THR A 190 5.51 4.35 8.85
CA THR A 190 4.29 4.46 9.66
C THR A 190 3.04 4.23 8.84
N ASP A 191 2.06 3.55 9.43
CA ASP A 191 0.73 3.37 8.85
C ASP A 191 -0.30 3.15 9.97
N HIS A 192 -1.56 3.51 9.73
CA HIS A 192 -2.63 3.27 10.69
C HIS A 192 -3.00 1.79 10.85
N THR A 193 -2.55 0.91 9.93
CA THR A 193 -2.87 -0.52 9.88
C THR A 193 -1.79 -1.37 10.54
N PRO A 194 -2.01 -1.94 11.74
CA PRO A 194 -0.96 -2.68 12.45
C PRO A 194 -0.52 -3.97 11.77
N GLY A 195 -1.42 -4.64 11.03
CA GLY A 195 -1.11 -5.85 10.26
C GLY A 195 -0.07 -5.56 9.18
N THR A 196 -0.22 -4.45 8.45
CA THR A 196 0.71 -4.00 7.42
C THR A 196 2.08 -3.66 8.00
N MET A 197 2.13 -2.93 9.12
CA MET A 197 3.41 -2.61 9.78
C MET A 197 4.09 -3.84 10.40
N THR A 198 3.32 -4.84 10.84
CA THR A 198 3.85 -6.13 11.29
C THR A 198 4.44 -6.91 10.13
N LEU A 199 3.75 -6.95 8.98
CA LEU A 199 4.22 -7.60 7.77
C LEU A 199 5.54 -6.98 7.26
N LEU A 200 5.57 -5.66 7.08
CA LEU A 200 6.77 -4.94 6.65
C LEU A 200 7.95 -5.21 7.58
N SER A 201 7.72 -5.23 8.89
CA SER A 201 8.74 -5.57 9.88
C SER A 201 9.27 -6.99 9.74
N ALA A 202 8.40 -7.97 9.45
CA ALA A 202 8.79 -9.35 9.24
C ALA A 202 9.59 -9.52 7.94
N VAL A 203 9.15 -8.89 6.85
CA VAL A 203 9.83 -8.94 5.54
C VAL A 203 11.19 -8.26 5.59
N ALA A 204 11.30 -7.12 6.27
CA ALA A 204 12.59 -6.45 6.47
C ALA A 204 13.60 -7.35 7.21
N ARG A 205 13.16 -8.05 8.27
CA ARG A 205 14.00 -9.01 9.00
C ARG A 205 14.31 -10.28 8.20
N ALA A 206 13.46 -10.66 7.26
CA ALA A 206 13.70 -11.79 6.36
C ALA A 206 14.81 -11.50 5.33
N GLY A 207 15.25 -10.25 5.21
CA GLY A 207 16.41 -9.87 4.41
C GLY A 207 16.13 -9.66 2.92
N VAL A 208 14.88 -9.41 2.53
CA VAL A 208 14.54 -9.04 1.13
C VAL A 208 15.33 -7.81 0.67
N VAL A 209 15.54 -6.85 1.57
CA VAL A 209 16.53 -5.79 1.45
C VAL A 209 17.51 -5.93 2.62
N PRO A 210 18.77 -6.33 2.40
CA PRO A 210 19.71 -6.63 3.48
C PRO A 210 19.87 -5.48 4.49
N ALA A 211 19.96 -4.23 4.02
CA ALA A 211 20.12 -3.06 4.88
C ALA A 211 18.87 -2.74 5.73
N ALA A 212 17.69 -3.21 5.34
CA ALA A 212 16.44 -2.86 6.00
C ALA A 212 16.30 -3.51 7.38
N ALA A 213 16.92 -4.66 7.63
CA ALA A 213 16.87 -5.33 8.93
C ALA A 213 17.38 -4.44 10.08
N ASP A 214 18.40 -3.62 9.82
CA ASP A 214 19.02 -2.73 10.80
C ASP A 214 18.52 -1.29 10.71
N ARG A 215 18.07 -0.86 9.52
CA ARG A 215 17.76 0.55 9.25
C ARG A 215 16.29 0.89 9.18
N LEU A 216 15.39 -0.08 9.03
CA LEU A 216 13.96 0.14 8.93
C LEU A 216 13.25 -0.26 10.23
N ARG A 217 12.56 0.70 10.84
CA ARG A 217 11.62 0.44 11.94
C ARG A 217 10.21 0.75 11.48
N THR A 218 9.24 -0.03 11.95
CA THR A 218 7.82 0.17 11.64
C THR A 218 7.05 0.61 12.87
N LEU A 219 6.01 1.42 12.66
CA LEU A 219 5.19 1.99 13.72
C LEU A 219 3.75 2.09 13.25
N ALA A 220 2.84 1.40 13.95
CA ALA A 220 1.42 1.54 13.68
C ALA A 220 0.88 2.77 14.41
N CYS A 221 0.53 3.84 13.69
CA CYS A 221 0.02 5.07 14.27
C CYS A 221 -0.82 5.89 13.30
N ASP A 222 -1.55 6.85 13.83
CA ASP A 222 -2.29 7.84 13.07
C ASP A 222 -1.34 8.91 12.53
N ALA A 223 -1.41 9.23 11.24
CA ALA A 223 -0.57 10.26 10.61
C ALA A 223 -0.83 11.67 11.16
N ARG A 224 -1.96 11.89 11.84
CA ARG A 224 -2.31 13.15 12.52
C ARG A 224 -1.61 13.31 13.87
N ALA A 225 -1.07 12.21 14.43
CA ALA A 225 -0.46 12.17 15.75
C ALA A 225 0.57 11.03 15.83
N VAL A 226 1.71 11.25 15.17
CA VAL A 226 2.84 10.34 15.10
C VAL A 226 3.61 10.40 16.43
N PRO A 227 3.84 9.27 17.13
CA PRO A 227 4.52 9.25 18.42
C PRO A 227 6.05 9.35 18.28
N LEU A 228 6.49 10.32 17.48
CA LEU A 228 7.86 10.79 17.35
C LEU A 228 7.99 12.17 18.02
N ARG A 229 9.14 12.40 18.63
CA ARG A 229 9.48 13.71 19.21
C ARG A 229 9.68 14.77 18.14
N ASP A 230 9.56 16.03 18.53
CA ASP A 230 9.78 17.18 17.64
C ASP A 230 11.19 17.16 17.05
N ALA A 231 11.32 17.59 15.79
CA ALA A 231 12.58 17.71 15.05
C ALA A 231 13.51 16.48 15.17
N SER A 232 12.92 15.28 15.12
CA SER A 232 13.60 14.03 15.46
C SER A 232 14.18 13.29 14.27
N VAL A 233 13.61 13.46 13.09
CA VAL A 233 14.12 12.96 11.81
C VAL A 233 14.44 14.11 10.88
N ASP A 234 15.33 13.91 9.91
CA ASP A 234 15.74 14.97 8.98
C ASP A 234 14.63 15.30 7.98
N THR A 235 14.03 14.27 7.38
CA THR A 235 12.93 14.40 6.41
C THR A 235 11.69 13.65 6.87
N VAL A 236 10.50 14.20 6.61
CA VAL A 236 9.22 13.49 6.72
C VAL A 236 8.55 13.44 5.36
N THR A 237 8.16 12.25 4.91
CA THR A 237 7.49 12.02 3.62
C THR A 237 6.04 11.62 3.83
N ALA A 238 5.16 12.08 2.94
CA ALA A 238 3.78 11.62 2.79
C ALA A 238 3.51 11.51 1.28
N ILE A 239 3.91 10.37 0.71
CA ILE A 239 3.84 10.10 -0.73
C ILE A 239 2.62 9.24 -0.98
N HIS A 240 1.64 9.76 -1.71
CA HIS A 240 0.36 9.08 -1.99
C HIS A 240 -0.40 8.67 -0.72
N LEU A 241 -0.57 9.63 0.20
CA LEU A 241 -1.34 9.45 1.44
C LEU A 241 -2.60 10.33 1.49
N LEU A 242 -2.47 11.61 1.13
CA LEU A 242 -3.49 12.62 1.47
C LEU A 242 -4.77 12.47 0.63
N GLU A 243 -4.71 11.82 -0.52
CA GLU A 243 -5.83 11.47 -1.41
C GLU A 243 -6.80 10.45 -0.78
N HIS A 244 -6.31 9.65 0.17
CA HIS A 244 -7.13 8.68 0.90
C HIS A 244 -7.84 9.28 2.11
N LEU A 245 -7.70 10.60 2.33
CA LEU A 245 -8.17 11.27 3.53
C LEU A 245 -9.12 12.43 3.21
N PRO A 246 -10.09 12.73 4.09
CA PRO A 246 -10.91 13.91 3.95
C PRO A 246 -10.06 15.19 3.94
N ALA A 247 -10.49 16.18 3.15
CA ALA A 247 -9.79 17.45 2.99
C ALA A 247 -9.48 18.19 4.30
N SER A 248 -10.35 18.01 5.31
CA SER A 248 -10.19 18.58 6.64
C SER A 248 -8.96 18.07 7.39
N GLU A 249 -8.40 16.93 6.99
CA GLU A 249 -7.31 16.27 7.70
C GLU A 249 -5.92 16.61 7.16
N SER A 250 -5.79 16.95 5.87
CA SER A 250 -4.50 17.23 5.23
C SER A 250 -3.68 18.27 5.99
N GLY A 251 -4.36 19.29 6.51
CA GLY A 251 -3.73 20.33 7.29
C GLY A 251 -3.10 19.85 8.60
N VAL A 252 -3.81 19.02 9.36
CA VAL A 252 -3.32 18.48 10.64
C VAL A 252 -2.10 17.58 10.38
N ILE A 253 -2.13 16.81 9.29
CA ILE A 253 -1.00 15.97 8.90
C ILE A 253 0.20 16.81 8.51
N VAL A 254 0.02 17.88 7.73
CA VAL A 254 1.13 18.79 7.39
C VAL A 254 1.73 19.44 8.63
N ASP A 255 0.91 19.89 9.59
CA ASP A 255 1.41 20.45 10.85
C ASP A 255 2.24 19.41 11.62
N GLU A 256 1.78 18.16 11.63
CA GLU A 256 2.45 17.04 12.27
C GLU A 256 3.78 16.69 11.59
N MET A 257 3.82 16.69 10.25
CA MET A 257 5.05 16.52 9.48
C MET A 257 6.05 17.63 9.82
N VAL A 258 5.62 18.89 9.87
CA VAL A 258 6.48 20.04 10.22
C VAL A 258 7.02 19.93 11.66
N ARG A 259 6.20 19.44 12.60
CA ARG A 259 6.61 19.20 14.00
C ARG A 259 7.71 18.14 14.07
N VAL A 260 7.54 17.02 13.38
CA VAL A 260 8.45 15.87 13.43
C VAL A 260 9.75 16.13 12.64
N ALA A 261 9.67 16.85 11.52
CA ALA A 261 10.80 17.13 10.64
C ALA A 261 11.77 18.17 11.21
N ARG A 262 13.06 17.81 11.26
CA ARG A 262 14.17 18.72 11.56
C ARG A 262 14.51 19.62 10.39
N ARG A 263 14.36 19.14 9.15
CA ARG A 263 14.82 19.88 7.96
C ARG A 263 13.72 20.04 6.93
N ARG A 264 13.14 18.93 6.46
CA ARG A 264 12.31 18.93 5.25
C ARG A 264 11.05 18.10 5.41
N ILE A 265 9.96 18.55 4.78
CA ILE A 265 8.79 17.71 4.51
C ILE A 265 8.58 17.59 3.01
N VAL A 266 8.10 16.43 2.58
CA VAL A 266 7.82 16.11 1.17
C VAL A 266 6.43 15.49 1.09
N VAL A 267 5.56 16.10 0.29
CA VAL A 267 4.21 15.61 0.00
C VAL A 267 4.13 15.37 -1.50
N ALA A 268 3.58 14.21 -1.89
CA ALA A 268 3.24 13.92 -3.27
C ALA A 268 1.83 13.32 -3.34
N VAL A 269 1.06 13.72 -4.34
CA VAL A 269 -0.33 13.31 -4.57
C VAL A 269 -0.58 13.09 -6.06
N PRO A 270 -1.46 12.16 -6.45
CA PRO A 270 -1.84 11.98 -7.84
C PRO A 270 -2.64 13.19 -8.33
N TYR A 271 -2.49 13.50 -9.61
CA TYR A 271 -3.42 14.37 -10.33
C TYR A 271 -4.30 13.50 -11.22
N GLU A 272 -5.60 13.54 -10.92
CA GLU A 272 -6.63 12.79 -11.61
C GLU A 272 -7.84 13.72 -11.83
N GLU A 273 -8.58 13.51 -12.91
CA GLU A 273 -9.80 14.31 -13.18
C GLU A 273 -10.95 13.93 -12.24
N VAL A 274 -11.03 12.65 -11.90
CA VAL A 274 -12.05 12.09 -11.00
C VAL A 274 -11.32 11.16 -10.01
N PRO A 275 -11.58 11.28 -8.69
CA PRO A 275 -11.01 10.36 -7.71
C PRO A 275 -11.39 8.93 -8.02
N ASP A 276 -10.41 8.03 -8.10
CA ASP A 276 -10.66 6.62 -8.35
C ASP A 276 -11.02 5.86 -7.04
N PRO A 277 -12.29 5.42 -6.87
CA PRO A 277 -12.71 4.70 -5.67
C PRO A 277 -12.08 3.31 -5.56
N VAL A 278 -11.56 2.73 -6.65
CA VAL A 278 -10.89 1.43 -6.65
C VAL A 278 -9.61 1.48 -5.82
N TYR A 279 -8.87 2.59 -5.91
CA TYR A 279 -7.69 2.87 -5.10
C TYR A 279 -8.03 3.60 -3.79
N GLY A 280 -9.32 3.86 -3.53
CA GLY A 280 -9.77 4.52 -2.31
C GLY A 280 -9.47 6.02 -2.28
N HIS A 281 -9.32 6.67 -3.43
CA HIS A 281 -9.14 8.12 -3.50
C HIS A 281 -10.48 8.81 -3.17
N LEU A 282 -10.46 9.69 -2.16
CA LEU A 282 -11.64 10.40 -1.68
C LEU A 282 -11.79 11.79 -2.31
N ARG A 283 -10.70 12.34 -2.85
CA ARG A 283 -10.66 13.71 -3.36
C ARG A 283 -9.62 13.87 -4.47
N ARG A 284 -9.88 14.84 -5.34
CA ARG A 284 -8.93 15.33 -6.34
C ARG A 284 -8.01 16.36 -5.71
N PHE A 285 -6.74 16.35 -6.13
CA PHE A 285 -5.80 17.42 -5.84
C PHE A 285 -5.56 18.29 -7.07
N THR A 286 -5.31 19.57 -6.82
CA THR A 286 -4.88 20.56 -7.80
C THR A 286 -3.57 21.22 -7.36
N PRO A 287 -2.86 21.91 -8.25
CA PRO A 287 -1.69 22.72 -7.87
C PRO A 287 -2.00 23.74 -6.76
N ASP A 288 -3.17 24.36 -6.78
CA ASP A 288 -3.59 25.34 -5.77
C ASP A 288 -3.74 24.70 -4.38
N ASP A 289 -4.20 23.44 -4.31
CA ASP A 289 -4.26 22.71 -3.04
C ASP A 289 -2.86 22.52 -2.45
N LEU A 290 -1.87 22.17 -3.27
CA LEU A 290 -0.49 22.00 -2.83
C LEU A 290 0.18 23.31 -2.44
N VAL A 291 -0.13 24.41 -3.14
CA VAL A 291 0.28 25.76 -2.75
C VAL A 291 -0.27 26.11 -1.37
N ALA A 292 -1.56 25.86 -1.12
CA ALA A 292 -2.18 26.10 0.18
C ALA A 292 -1.55 25.25 1.29
N LEU A 293 -1.18 23.99 1.02
CA LEU A 293 -0.42 23.16 1.97
C LEU A 293 0.98 23.74 2.22
N GLY A 294 1.67 24.22 1.19
CA GLY A 294 2.97 24.88 1.29
C GLY A 294 2.92 26.14 2.15
N GLU A 295 1.96 27.03 1.91
CA GLU A 295 1.74 28.25 2.69
C GLU A 295 1.49 27.96 4.17
N ARG A 296 0.69 26.92 4.46
CA ARG A 296 0.38 26.48 5.83
C ARG A 296 1.63 26.14 6.64
N THR A 297 2.68 25.61 5.99
CA THR A 297 3.91 25.22 6.70
C THR A 297 4.61 26.40 7.37
N GLY A 298 4.42 27.63 6.86
CA GLY A 298 5.18 28.81 7.28
C GLY A 298 6.68 28.73 6.91
N LEU A 299 7.08 27.77 6.07
CA LEU A 299 8.46 27.56 5.62
C LEU A 299 8.61 27.97 4.16
N PRO A 300 9.85 28.25 3.68
CA PRO A 300 10.14 28.23 2.25
C PRO A 300 9.70 26.90 1.64
N TYR A 301 8.90 26.97 0.57
CA TYR A 301 8.38 25.79 -0.11
C TYR A 301 8.48 25.94 -1.63
N ARG A 302 8.33 24.82 -2.32
CA ARG A 302 8.11 24.76 -3.77
C ARG A 302 6.98 23.78 -4.08
N VAL A 303 6.29 24.04 -5.19
CA VAL A 303 5.31 23.15 -5.78
C VAL A 303 5.69 22.92 -7.23
N ASP A 304 5.74 21.66 -7.63
CA ASP A 304 6.04 21.24 -9.01
C ASP A 304 5.25 19.97 -9.38
N GLU A 305 5.35 19.56 -10.64
CA GLU A 305 4.66 18.39 -11.17
C GLU A 305 5.67 17.35 -11.67
N HIS A 306 5.45 16.09 -11.28
CA HIS A 306 6.22 14.94 -11.72
C HIS A 306 5.43 13.65 -11.44
N HIS A 307 4.73 13.11 -12.44
CA HIS A 307 3.79 11.97 -12.25
C HIS A 307 2.74 12.23 -11.15
N GLY A 308 2.27 13.47 -11.04
CA GLY A 308 1.44 13.96 -9.94
C GLY A 308 1.95 15.31 -9.42
N GLY A 309 1.30 15.84 -8.39
CA GLY A 309 1.69 17.08 -7.75
C GLY A 309 2.64 16.85 -6.57
N TRP A 310 3.65 17.71 -6.43
CA TRP A 310 4.64 17.66 -5.37
C TRP A 310 4.69 18.97 -4.60
N MET A 311 4.76 18.88 -3.28
CA MET A 311 5.07 20.01 -2.39
C MET A 311 6.24 19.64 -1.50
N CYS A 312 7.27 20.46 -1.52
CA CYS A 312 8.44 20.31 -0.65
C CYS A 312 8.65 21.60 0.14
N ALA A 313 8.73 21.50 1.46
CA ALA A 313 9.00 22.62 2.35
C ALA A 313 10.21 22.34 3.23
N GLU A 314 11.08 23.34 3.43
CA GLU A 314 12.37 23.16 4.09
C GLU A 314 12.72 24.33 5.01
N ARG A 315 13.28 24.00 6.18
CA ARG A 315 13.86 24.97 7.12
C ARG A 315 15.21 25.44 6.57
N ARG A 316 15.43 26.77 6.60
CA ARG A 316 16.73 27.38 6.25
C ARG A 316 17.83 26.98 7.22
#